data_AF-A0A973GPW0-F1
#
_entry.id   AF-A0A973GPW0-F1
#
_cell.length_a   1.000
_cell.length_b   1.000
_cell.length_c   1.000
_cell.angle_alpha   90.00
_cell.angle_beta   90.00
_cell.angle_gamma   90.00
#
_symmetry.space_group_name_H-M   'P 1'
#
loop_
_entity.id
_entity.type
_entity.pdbx_description
1 polymer ?
#
loop_
_entity_poly.entity_id
_entity_poly.type
_entity_poly.pdbx_seq_one_letter_code
_entity_poly.pdbx_strand_id
1 'polypeptide(L)'
;MYQKNKSKLGTILSLALCALLISLAVLFVLNRQYIVDQITVWQFKPSTEVVSLVDRAGMNDEGKFLYLASQPKLDATSDFNKECDRVEKTTSILGCYNNLKIYIYNVTDPQVDGVREVTAAHETLHAVYLRMNQSDKTKVDKLLESEYKKLSVNKDFADLIAFYDRTEPGQRYNELHSIVGTEVASISPELESHYKAYFSDRQKVVALSVKYISVFKANKARADDLFAQYNTLGTSISAKTSQYNSDVQTLNGDIASFNARAANGSFDSTAQFNRERNALINRSSTLEAVRASLADDIARYKQIYSDYNQIATESKKLYSLLDSTLAPSPSL
;
A
#
# COMPACT_ATOMS: atom_id res chain seq x y z
N MET A 1 40.31 74.84 -27.01
CA MET A 1 39.80 73.82 -26.07
C MET A 1 38.31 73.67 -26.28
N TYR A 2 37.85 72.59 -26.93
CA TYR A 2 36.43 72.34 -27.19
C TYR A 2 35.89 71.42 -26.07
N GLN A 3 35.23 71.99 -25.07
CA GLN A 3 34.57 71.20 -24.03
C GLN A 3 33.29 70.58 -24.60
N LYS A 4 33.36 69.29 -24.90
CA LYS A 4 32.23 68.47 -25.36
C LYS A 4 31.26 68.33 -24.18
N ASN A 5 30.20 69.14 -24.17
CA ASN A 5 29.08 69.00 -23.23
C ASN A 5 28.44 67.62 -23.44
N LYS A 6 28.84 66.63 -22.62
CA LYS A 6 28.16 65.34 -22.59
C LYS A 6 26.72 65.62 -22.14
N SER A 7 25.75 65.29 -23.00
CA SER A 7 24.32 65.37 -22.68
C SER A 7 24.05 64.58 -21.40
N LYS A 8 23.81 65.28 -20.29
CA LYS A 8 23.45 64.65 -19.00
C LYS A 8 22.25 63.71 -19.16
N LEU A 9 21.35 64.04 -20.09
CA LEU A 9 20.17 63.24 -20.43
C LEU A 9 20.54 61.87 -21.04
N GLY A 10 21.53 61.84 -21.95
CA GLY A 10 22.01 60.59 -22.56
C GLY A 10 22.69 59.66 -21.55
N THR A 11 23.45 60.23 -20.61
CA THR A 11 24.07 59.47 -19.52
C THR A 11 23.01 58.90 -18.57
N ILE A 12 21.97 59.68 -18.23
CA ILE A 12 20.85 59.23 -17.38
C ILE A 12 20.07 58.10 -18.06
N LEU A 13 19.73 58.25 -19.35
CA LEU A 13 19.04 57.19 -20.10
C LEU A 13 19.85 55.89 -20.15
N SER A 14 21.16 56.00 -20.39
CA SER A 14 22.04 54.84 -20.49
C SER A 14 22.20 54.13 -19.14
N LEU A 15 22.28 54.89 -18.03
CA LEU A 15 22.31 54.34 -16.68
C LEU A 15 20.98 53.66 -16.31
N ALA A 16 19.84 54.27 -16.67
CA ALA A 16 18.52 53.69 -16.46
C ALA A 16 18.34 52.38 -17.24
N LEU A 17 18.79 52.34 -18.50
CA LEU A 17 18.77 51.13 -19.31
C LEU A 17 19.67 50.03 -18.75
N CYS A 18 20.89 50.37 -18.32
CA CYS A 18 21.79 49.41 -17.67
C CYS A 18 21.19 48.88 -16.36
N ALA A 19 20.60 49.75 -15.52
CA ALA A 19 19.94 49.33 -14.28
C ALA A 19 18.75 48.42 -14.55
N LEU A 20 17.97 48.68 -15.60
CA LEU A 20 16.86 47.84 -16.03
C LEU A 20 17.36 46.46 -16.49
N LEU A 21 18.40 46.42 -17.34
CA LEU A 21 18.98 45.17 -17.83
C LEU A 21 19.58 44.33 -16.70
N ILE A 22 20.27 44.97 -15.74
CA ILE A 22 20.79 44.29 -14.54
C ILE A 22 19.63 43.74 -13.69
N SER A 23 18.57 44.53 -13.49
CA SER A 23 17.40 44.09 -12.72
C SER A 23 16.70 42.90 -13.39
N LEU A 24 16.54 42.93 -14.72
CA LEU A 24 16.00 41.81 -15.50
C LEU A 24 16.90 40.58 -15.43
N ALA A 25 18.23 40.75 -15.52
CA ALA A 25 19.18 39.64 -15.38
C ALA A 25 19.13 39.02 -13.98
N VAL A 26 19.04 39.83 -12.92
CA VAL A 26 18.88 39.35 -11.55
C VAL A 26 17.55 38.60 -11.39
N LEU A 27 16.44 39.16 -11.88
CA LEU A 27 15.14 38.48 -11.86
C LEU A 27 15.17 37.14 -12.62
N PHE A 28 15.84 37.10 -13.77
CA PHE A 28 16.01 35.88 -14.56
C PHE A 28 16.82 34.82 -13.83
N VAL A 29 17.92 35.22 -13.17
CA VAL A 29 18.74 34.28 -12.38
C VAL A 29 17.98 33.76 -11.16
N LEU A 30 17.26 34.64 -10.45
CA LEU A 30 16.47 34.26 -9.26
C LEU A 30 15.29 33.36 -9.61
N ASN A 31 14.69 33.52 -10.80
CA ASN A 31 13.53 32.74 -11.26
C ASN A 31 13.90 31.72 -12.36
N ARG A 32 15.19 31.39 -12.50
CA ARG A 32 15.69 30.55 -13.60
C ARG A 32 14.92 29.25 -13.72
N GLN A 33 14.69 28.57 -12.60
CA GLN A 33 13.98 27.28 -12.60
C GLN A 33 12.54 27.44 -13.08
N TYR A 34 11.81 28.42 -12.56
CA TYR A 34 10.42 28.69 -12.96
C TYR A 34 10.30 29.01 -14.46
N ILE A 35 11.25 29.77 -15.02
CA ILE A 35 11.28 30.09 -16.46
C ILE A 35 11.52 28.82 -17.29
N VAL A 36 12.47 27.98 -16.88
CA VAL A 36 12.74 26.69 -17.54
C VAL A 36 11.52 25.77 -17.46
N ASP A 37 10.87 25.69 -16.30
CA ASP A 37 9.65 24.92 -16.08
C ASP A 37 8.52 25.41 -17.00
N GLN A 38 8.33 26.73 -17.11
CA GLN A 38 7.31 27.34 -17.98
C GLN A 38 7.54 27.03 -19.46
N ILE A 39 8.78 27.13 -19.94
CA ILE A 39 9.14 26.75 -21.32
C ILE A 39 8.88 25.26 -21.53
N THR A 40 9.24 24.44 -20.55
CA THR A 40 9.03 22.98 -20.61
C THR A 40 7.55 22.65 -20.72
N VAL A 41 6.70 23.25 -19.89
CA VAL A 41 5.23 23.06 -19.95
C VAL A 41 4.66 23.47 -21.32
N TRP A 42 5.14 24.57 -21.92
CA TRP A 42 4.69 25.00 -23.25
C TRP A 42 5.11 24.06 -24.38
N GLN A 43 6.26 23.39 -24.24
CA GLN A 43 6.78 22.49 -25.27
C GLN A 43 6.31 21.04 -25.09
N PHE A 44 5.99 20.66 -23.86
CA PHE A 44 5.55 19.32 -23.52
C PHE A 44 4.12 19.07 -24.04
N LYS A 45 3.92 17.91 -24.67
CA LYS A 45 2.63 17.47 -25.21
C LYS A 45 2.15 16.26 -24.42
N PRO A 46 1.50 16.44 -23.25
CA PRO A 46 1.03 15.33 -22.43
C PRO A 46 -0.12 14.60 -23.12
N SER A 47 -0.24 13.29 -22.87
CA SER A 47 -1.44 12.54 -23.25
C SER A 47 -2.63 12.95 -22.37
N THR A 48 -3.85 12.66 -22.84
CA THR A 48 -5.07 12.89 -22.04
C THR A 48 -5.05 12.10 -20.75
N GLU A 49 -4.50 10.89 -20.77
CA GLU A 49 -4.39 10.02 -19.60
C GLU A 49 -3.47 10.63 -18.54
N VAL A 50 -2.29 11.10 -18.94
CA VAL A 50 -1.34 11.82 -18.05
C VAL A 50 -2.00 13.03 -17.40
N VAL A 51 -2.73 13.85 -18.16
CA VAL A 51 -3.43 15.02 -17.62
C VAL A 51 -4.53 14.60 -16.64
N SER A 52 -5.25 13.51 -16.92
CA SER A 52 -6.38 13.06 -16.08
C SER A 52 -5.96 12.63 -14.68
N LEU A 53 -4.71 12.20 -14.49
CA LEU A 53 -4.18 11.82 -13.17
C LEU A 53 -4.20 13.01 -12.20
N VAL A 54 -3.92 14.21 -12.71
CA VAL A 54 -3.90 15.46 -11.93
C VAL A 54 -5.27 15.77 -11.34
N ASP A 55 -6.29 15.75 -12.20
CA ASP A 55 -7.65 16.14 -11.83
C ASP A 55 -8.25 15.13 -10.86
N ARG A 56 -7.98 13.83 -11.07
CA ARG A 56 -8.40 12.75 -10.16
C ARG A 56 -7.69 12.81 -8.81
N ALA A 57 -6.41 13.15 -8.78
CA ALA A 57 -5.64 13.32 -7.54
C ALA A 57 -6.02 14.59 -6.76
N GLY A 58 -6.78 15.52 -7.36
CA GLY A 58 -7.20 16.77 -6.72
C GLY A 58 -6.12 17.85 -6.72
N MET A 59 -5.09 17.71 -7.55
CA MET A 59 -4.07 18.75 -7.74
C MET A 59 -4.70 20.02 -8.33
N ASN A 60 -4.21 21.19 -7.92
CA ASN A 60 -4.61 22.48 -8.47
C ASN A 60 -3.71 22.87 -9.65
N ASP A 61 -3.84 24.11 -10.16
CA ASP A 61 -3.05 24.60 -11.29
C ASP A 61 -1.53 24.61 -11.01
N GLU A 62 -1.11 24.89 -9.78
CA GLU A 62 0.31 24.87 -9.40
C GLU A 62 0.85 23.43 -9.31
N GLY A 63 0.08 22.51 -8.71
CA GLY A 63 0.41 21.08 -8.71
C GLY A 63 0.50 20.52 -10.13
N LYS A 64 -0.46 20.89 -11.00
CA LYS A 64 -0.48 20.55 -12.42
C LYS A 64 0.73 21.13 -13.15
N PHE A 65 1.10 22.37 -12.88
CA PHE A 65 2.25 23.02 -13.48
C PHE A 65 3.54 22.27 -13.16
N LEU A 66 3.79 21.96 -11.89
CA LEU A 66 4.98 21.22 -11.45
C LEU A 66 5.01 19.79 -11.98
N TYR A 67 3.85 19.14 -12.03
CA TYR A 67 3.69 17.83 -12.66
C TYR A 67 4.10 17.90 -14.14
N LEU A 68 3.50 18.78 -14.94
CA LEU A 68 3.78 18.90 -16.38
C LEU A 68 5.19 19.43 -16.70
N ALA A 69 5.74 20.30 -15.85
CA ALA A 69 7.14 20.75 -15.94
C ALA A 69 8.12 19.58 -15.79
N SER A 70 7.68 18.53 -15.10
CA SER A 70 8.43 17.29 -14.93
C SER A 70 8.15 16.25 -16.03
N GLN A 71 7.56 16.65 -17.16
CA GLN A 71 7.38 15.83 -18.38
C GLN A 71 6.95 14.36 -18.10
N PRO A 72 5.83 14.15 -17.38
CA PRO A 72 5.45 12.87 -16.84
C PRO A 72 5.19 11.84 -17.93
N LYS A 73 5.63 10.60 -17.67
CA LYS A 73 5.47 9.49 -18.60
C LYS A 73 4.81 8.29 -17.90
N LEU A 74 3.80 7.72 -18.56
CA LEU A 74 3.21 6.43 -18.19
C LEU A 74 3.91 5.33 -18.98
N ASP A 75 4.69 4.51 -18.30
CA ASP A 75 5.52 3.49 -18.93
C ASP A 75 5.17 2.08 -18.49
N ALA A 76 5.36 1.14 -19.41
CA ALA A 76 5.38 -0.29 -19.09
C ALA A 76 6.74 -0.69 -18.50
N THR A 77 6.77 -1.87 -17.86
CA THR A 77 7.91 -2.44 -17.10
C THR A 77 9.28 -2.19 -17.73
N SER A 78 9.47 -2.50 -19.02
CA SER A 78 10.79 -2.44 -19.65
C SER A 78 11.35 -1.04 -19.83
N ASP A 79 10.48 -0.05 -20.05
CA ASP A 79 10.92 1.34 -20.25
C ASP A 79 10.94 2.09 -18.92
N PHE A 80 9.99 1.81 -18.03
CA PHE A 80 9.96 2.36 -16.67
C PHE A 80 11.24 2.02 -15.89
N ASN A 81 11.64 0.74 -15.88
CA ASN A 81 12.83 0.32 -15.12
C ASN A 81 14.15 0.87 -15.67
N LYS A 82 14.22 1.29 -16.95
CA LYS A 82 15.44 1.92 -17.49
C LYS A 82 15.62 3.34 -16.94
N GLU A 83 14.50 4.04 -16.72
CA GLU A 83 14.48 5.45 -16.33
C GLU A 83 14.55 5.61 -14.80
N CYS A 84 14.02 4.64 -14.06
CA CYS A 84 14.03 4.59 -12.60
C CYS A 84 15.12 3.67 -12.01
N ASP A 85 16.10 3.22 -12.81
CA ASP A 85 17.09 2.23 -12.34
C ASP A 85 18.07 2.82 -11.31
N ARG A 86 17.98 2.30 -10.08
CA ARG A 86 18.76 2.46 -8.81
C ARG A 86 17.76 2.86 -7.72
N VAL A 87 17.52 2.08 -6.66
CA VAL A 87 18.50 1.87 -5.58
C VAL A 87 18.53 0.45 -4.96
N GLU A 88 17.55 -0.44 -5.09
CA GLU A 88 17.72 -1.87 -4.73
C GLU A 88 16.88 -2.82 -5.60
N LYS A 89 17.43 -4.00 -5.93
CA LYS A 89 16.78 -5.05 -6.76
C LYS A 89 15.58 -5.75 -6.09
N THR A 90 15.18 -5.29 -4.91
CA THR A 90 14.31 -6.02 -3.96
C THR A 90 12.96 -5.35 -3.75
N THR A 91 12.75 -4.13 -4.23
CA THR A 91 11.49 -3.40 -4.07
C THR A 91 10.96 -2.85 -5.37
N SER A 92 9.73 -3.25 -5.68
CA SER A 92 8.93 -2.71 -6.76
C SER A 92 8.60 -1.24 -6.50
N ILE A 93 9.21 -0.35 -7.27
CA ILE A 93 8.88 1.08 -7.27
C ILE A 93 7.79 1.34 -8.31
N LEU A 94 6.79 2.15 -7.95
CA LEU A 94 5.66 2.47 -8.82
C LEU A 94 5.85 3.78 -9.57
N GLY A 95 6.75 4.63 -9.08
CA GLY A 95 7.13 5.88 -9.70
C GLY A 95 8.56 6.23 -9.36
N CYS A 96 9.12 7.19 -10.10
CA CYS A 96 10.31 7.89 -9.67
C CYS A 96 10.35 9.32 -10.22
N TYR A 97 10.96 10.21 -9.45
CA TYR A 97 11.33 11.55 -9.88
C TYR A 97 12.85 11.62 -10.11
N ASN A 98 13.25 11.48 -11.37
CA ASN A 98 14.66 11.41 -11.76
C ASN A 98 15.00 12.46 -12.83
N ASN A 99 16.13 13.16 -12.68
CA ASN A 99 16.57 14.20 -13.63
C ASN A 99 15.49 15.24 -13.97
N LEU A 100 14.73 15.67 -12.96
CA LEU A 100 13.58 16.57 -13.09
C LEU A 100 12.43 16.02 -13.93
N LYS A 101 12.34 14.69 -14.10
CA LYS A 101 11.27 14.02 -14.83
C LYS A 101 10.52 13.04 -13.93
N ILE A 102 9.22 12.91 -14.17
CA ILE A 102 8.35 11.96 -13.49
C ILE A 102 8.11 10.75 -14.39
N TYR A 103 8.32 9.56 -13.86
CA TYR A 103 7.97 8.30 -14.49
C TYR A 103 6.99 7.56 -13.59
N ILE A 104 5.92 7.03 -14.18
CA ILE A 104 4.86 6.32 -13.46
C ILE A 104 4.66 4.97 -14.14
N TYR A 105 4.72 3.91 -13.35
CA TYR A 105 4.42 2.56 -13.83
C TYR A 105 2.93 2.45 -14.17
N ASN A 106 2.63 2.04 -15.40
CA ASN A 106 1.27 2.07 -15.93
C ASN A 106 0.43 0.87 -15.48
N VAL A 107 0.05 0.85 -14.20
CA VAL A 107 -0.85 -0.16 -13.63
C VAL A 107 -2.31 0.16 -13.98
N THR A 108 -2.96 -0.70 -14.75
CA THR A 108 -4.33 -0.48 -15.26
C THR A 108 -5.39 -1.38 -14.63
N ASP A 109 -5.02 -2.27 -13.72
CA ASP A 109 -5.95 -3.21 -13.11
C ASP A 109 -6.95 -2.47 -12.18
N PRO A 110 -8.27 -2.69 -12.32
CA PRO A 110 -9.28 -1.97 -11.55
C PRO A 110 -9.25 -2.29 -10.05
N GLN A 111 -8.66 -3.40 -9.61
CA GLN A 111 -8.51 -3.73 -8.19
C GLN A 111 -7.58 -2.77 -7.46
N VAL A 112 -6.68 -2.09 -8.18
CA VAL A 112 -5.77 -1.09 -7.63
C VAL A 112 -6.00 0.30 -8.24
N ASP A 113 -7.24 0.56 -8.69
CA ASP A 113 -7.64 1.89 -9.18
C ASP A 113 -7.33 2.99 -8.15
N GLY A 114 -6.65 4.04 -8.61
CA GLY A 114 -6.11 5.11 -7.78
C GLY A 114 -4.59 5.06 -7.62
N VAL A 115 -3.94 3.93 -7.89
CA VAL A 115 -2.49 3.79 -7.68
C VAL A 115 -1.70 4.78 -8.55
N ARG A 116 -2.07 4.96 -9.83
CA ARG A 116 -1.35 5.86 -10.75
C ARG A 116 -1.50 7.32 -10.36
N GLU A 117 -2.67 7.70 -9.86
CA GLU A 117 -2.96 9.05 -9.37
C GLU A 117 -2.16 9.37 -8.11
N VAL A 118 -2.12 8.42 -7.17
CA VAL A 118 -1.34 8.54 -5.92
C VAL A 118 0.14 8.64 -6.24
N THR A 119 0.67 7.76 -7.09
CA THR A 119 2.05 7.84 -7.56
C THR A 119 2.32 9.18 -8.26
N ALA A 120 1.46 9.63 -9.18
CA ALA A 120 1.66 10.91 -9.87
C ALA A 120 1.76 12.09 -8.90
N ALA A 121 0.88 12.13 -7.90
CA ALA A 121 0.90 13.16 -6.86
C ALA A 121 2.14 13.04 -5.95
N HIS A 122 2.54 11.82 -5.58
CA HIS A 122 3.73 11.54 -4.78
C HIS A 122 5.00 12.03 -5.49
N GLU A 123 5.19 11.66 -6.76
CA GLU A 123 6.34 12.12 -7.54
C GLU A 123 6.31 13.65 -7.78
N THR A 124 5.12 14.24 -7.90
CA THR A 124 4.98 15.70 -7.97
C THR A 124 5.43 16.38 -6.68
N LEU A 125 5.19 15.76 -5.52
CA LEU A 125 5.65 16.29 -4.23
C LEU A 125 7.16 16.20 -4.06
N HIS A 126 7.84 15.21 -4.65
CA HIS A 126 9.31 15.26 -4.77
C HIS A 126 9.78 16.44 -5.61
N ALA A 127 9.09 16.72 -6.73
CA ALA A 127 9.37 17.87 -7.58
C ALA A 127 9.18 19.20 -6.83
N VAL A 128 8.15 19.29 -5.98
CA VAL A 128 7.90 20.41 -5.06
C VAL A 128 9.05 20.52 -4.04
N TYR A 129 9.36 19.42 -3.35
CA TYR A 129 10.34 19.42 -2.27
C TYR A 129 11.70 19.84 -2.77
N LEU A 130 12.14 19.32 -3.93
CA LEU A 130 13.41 19.71 -4.54
C LEU A 130 13.50 21.23 -4.77
N ARG A 131 12.41 21.86 -5.25
CA ARG A 131 12.34 23.29 -5.60
C ARG A 131 12.22 24.24 -4.40
N MET A 132 11.88 23.73 -3.21
CA MET A 132 11.83 24.56 -2.00
C MET A 132 13.22 25.09 -1.63
N ASN A 133 13.28 26.36 -1.20
CA ASN A 133 14.48 26.93 -0.61
C ASN A 133 14.76 26.31 0.77
N GLN A 134 15.97 26.53 1.29
CA GLN A 134 16.41 25.90 2.54
C GLN A 134 15.58 26.32 3.77
N SER A 135 15.10 27.57 3.81
CA SER A 135 14.27 28.06 4.91
C SER A 135 12.92 27.35 4.93
N ASP A 136 12.28 27.22 3.76
CA ASP A 136 11.00 26.53 3.62
C ASP A 136 11.14 25.04 3.93
N LYS A 137 12.19 24.37 3.42
CA LYS A 137 12.52 22.98 3.80
C LYS A 137 12.63 22.83 5.31
N THR A 138 13.45 23.67 5.95
CA THR A 138 13.64 23.61 7.41
C THR A 138 12.33 23.78 8.19
N LYS A 139 11.41 24.62 7.69
CA LYS A 139 10.08 24.79 8.30
C LYS A 139 9.22 23.54 8.10
N VAL A 140 9.14 23.03 6.87
CA VAL A 140 8.32 21.86 6.52
C VAL A 140 8.85 20.60 7.21
N ASP A 141 10.16 20.37 7.24
CA ASP A 141 10.80 19.23 7.89
C ASP A 141 10.43 19.14 9.38
N LYS A 142 10.38 20.28 10.09
CA LYS A 142 9.94 20.31 11.50
C LYS A 142 8.49 19.89 11.65
N LEU A 143 7.62 20.31 10.73
CA LEU A 143 6.22 19.93 10.73
C LEU A 143 6.06 18.43 10.42
N LEU A 144 6.78 17.92 9.42
CA LEU A 144 6.80 16.50 9.06
C LEU A 144 7.32 15.63 10.19
N GLU A 145 8.37 16.06 10.89
CA GLU A 145 8.90 15.33 12.04
C GLU A 145 7.90 15.30 13.21
N SER A 146 7.18 16.40 13.43
CA SER A 146 6.10 16.41 14.43
C SER A 146 4.95 15.47 14.04
N GLU A 147 4.66 15.34 12.75
CA GLU A 147 3.60 14.45 12.27
C GLU A 147 4.04 12.98 12.35
N TYR A 148 5.28 12.69 11.96
CA TYR A 148 5.90 11.38 12.11
C TYR A 148 5.78 10.85 13.54
N LYS A 149 6.10 11.67 14.55
CA LYS A 149 6.02 11.27 15.96
C LYS A 149 4.61 10.86 16.41
N LYS A 150 3.56 11.39 15.77
CA LYS A 150 2.18 10.98 16.03
C LYS A 150 1.86 9.67 15.32
N LEU A 151 2.31 9.54 14.07
CA LEU A 151 1.99 8.41 13.19
C LEU A 151 2.81 7.15 13.48
N SER A 152 4.01 7.29 14.06
CA SER A 152 4.94 6.18 14.33
C SER A 152 4.45 5.17 15.36
N VAL A 153 3.32 5.45 16.03
CA VAL A 153 2.59 4.45 16.83
C VAL A 153 2.04 3.33 15.94
N ASN A 154 1.77 3.62 14.66
CA ASN A 154 1.46 2.60 13.67
C ASN A 154 2.77 1.95 13.19
N LYS A 155 2.91 0.65 13.48
CA LYS A 155 4.11 -0.12 13.12
C LYS A 155 4.35 -0.18 11.62
N ASP A 156 3.32 -0.34 10.79
CA ASP A 156 3.48 -0.42 9.33
C ASP A 156 4.06 0.88 8.77
N PHE A 157 3.58 2.02 9.29
CA PHE A 157 4.10 3.34 8.91
C PHE A 157 5.54 3.54 9.39
N ALA A 158 5.85 3.17 10.64
CA ALA A 158 7.21 3.26 11.17
C ALA A 158 8.20 2.37 10.39
N ASP A 159 7.79 1.16 10.03
CA ASP A 159 8.61 0.21 9.26
C ASP A 159 8.83 0.73 7.82
N LEU A 160 7.82 1.37 7.20
CA LEU A 160 7.95 2.00 5.88
C LEU A 160 8.99 3.13 5.91
N ILE A 161 8.91 4.04 6.88
CA ILE A 161 9.90 5.13 7.00
C ILE A 161 11.30 4.58 7.30
N ALA A 162 11.41 3.56 8.16
CA ALA A 162 12.70 2.91 8.44
C ALA A 162 13.29 2.19 7.22
N PHE A 163 12.45 1.70 6.31
CA PHE A 163 12.88 1.13 5.03
C PHE A 163 13.50 2.22 4.14
N TYR A 164 12.83 3.37 3.99
CA TYR A 164 13.36 4.49 3.21
C TYR A 164 14.63 5.08 3.84
N ASP A 165 14.70 5.20 5.17
CA ASP A 165 15.91 5.68 5.85
C ASP A 165 17.14 4.80 5.55
N ARG A 166 16.93 3.49 5.36
CA ARG A 166 18.00 2.54 5.02
C ARG A 166 18.35 2.56 3.54
N THR A 167 17.35 2.63 2.67
CA THR A 167 17.54 2.49 1.23
C THR A 167 17.89 3.81 0.55
N GLU A 168 17.44 4.95 1.07
CA GLU A 168 17.65 6.27 0.49
C GLU A 168 18.23 7.27 1.50
N PRO A 169 19.50 7.11 1.92
CA PRO A 169 20.12 8.00 2.90
C PRO A 169 20.02 9.48 2.51
N GLY A 170 19.45 10.27 3.43
CA GLY A 170 19.26 11.72 3.24
C GLY A 170 17.95 12.13 2.55
N GLN A 171 17.14 11.17 2.07
CA GLN A 171 15.83 11.47 1.45
C GLN A 171 14.67 11.43 2.42
N ARG A 172 14.88 11.07 3.69
CA ARG A 172 13.83 10.91 4.70
C ARG A 172 12.72 11.96 4.64
N TYR A 173 13.04 13.25 4.74
CA TYR A 173 12.02 14.31 4.75
C TYR A 173 11.36 14.53 3.39
N ASN A 174 12.07 14.25 2.30
CA ASN A 174 11.51 14.25 0.96
C ASN A 174 10.46 13.14 0.81
N GLU A 175 10.75 11.92 1.29
CA GLU A 175 9.78 10.81 1.31
C GLU A 175 8.61 11.09 2.25
N LEU A 176 8.88 11.56 3.48
CA LEU A 176 7.81 11.94 4.40
C LEU A 176 6.91 13.04 3.82
N HIS A 177 7.46 14.01 3.09
CA HIS A 177 6.67 15.05 2.43
C HIS A 177 5.69 14.44 1.42
N SER A 178 6.16 13.53 0.57
CA SER A 178 5.32 12.90 -0.43
C SER A 178 4.28 11.94 0.17
N ILE A 179 4.68 11.10 1.14
CA ILE A 179 3.79 10.14 1.82
C ILE A 179 2.73 10.86 2.65
N VAL A 180 3.11 11.84 3.48
CA VAL A 180 2.16 12.59 4.31
C VAL A 180 1.18 13.38 3.44
N GLY A 181 1.65 13.93 2.32
CA GLY A 181 0.81 14.66 1.37
C GLY A 181 -0.26 13.79 0.70
N THR A 182 0.03 12.53 0.42
CA THR A 182 -0.81 11.66 -0.43
C THR A 182 -1.54 10.54 0.31
N GLU A 183 -1.06 10.12 1.48
CA GLU A 183 -1.57 8.91 2.17
C GLU A 183 -2.13 9.18 3.57
N VAL A 184 -1.77 10.29 4.20
CA VAL A 184 -2.21 10.60 5.57
C VAL A 184 -3.44 11.50 5.56
N ALA A 185 -4.57 10.97 6.00
CA ALA A 185 -5.86 11.69 5.95
C ALA A 185 -5.89 12.94 6.81
N SER A 186 -5.52 12.82 8.09
CA SER A 186 -5.55 13.91 9.05
C SER A 186 -4.13 14.32 9.44
N ILE A 187 -3.78 15.58 9.18
CA ILE A 187 -2.48 16.17 9.47
C ILE A 187 -2.67 17.52 10.19
N SER A 188 -1.58 18.13 10.68
CA SER A 188 -1.67 19.45 11.29
C SER A 188 -2.21 20.52 10.33
N PRO A 189 -2.93 21.54 10.83
CA PRO A 189 -3.41 22.65 9.99
C PRO A 189 -2.29 23.36 9.22
N GLU A 190 -1.10 23.45 9.79
CA GLU A 190 0.07 24.05 9.15
C GLU A 190 0.58 23.22 7.96
N LEU A 191 0.61 21.89 8.06
CA LEU A 191 0.94 21.02 6.93
C LEU A 191 -0.18 21.03 5.89
N GLU A 192 -1.45 21.06 6.30
CA GLU A 192 -2.56 21.18 5.36
C GLU A 192 -2.47 22.50 4.59
N SER A 193 -2.09 23.59 5.25
CA SER A 193 -1.85 24.88 4.59
C SER A 193 -0.68 24.81 3.60
N HIS A 194 0.35 24.02 3.87
CA HIS A 194 1.45 23.78 2.94
C HIS A 194 0.98 23.05 1.68
N TYR A 195 0.25 21.95 1.84
CA TYR A 195 -0.23 21.17 0.69
C TYR A 195 -1.32 21.87 -0.12
N LYS A 196 -2.10 22.79 0.47
CA LYS A 196 -3.08 23.62 -0.26
C LYS A 196 -2.47 24.47 -1.39
N ALA A 197 -1.15 24.71 -1.35
CA ALA A 197 -0.46 25.35 -2.47
C ALA A 197 -0.51 24.50 -3.75
N TYR A 198 -0.61 23.17 -3.65
CA TYR A 198 -0.51 22.23 -4.78
C TYR A 198 -1.78 21.40 -4.99
N PHE A 199 -2.68 21.35 -4.01
CA PHE A 199 -3.95 20.64 -4.08
C PHE A 199 -5.14 21.58 -3.90
N SER A 200 -6.15 21.42 -4.76
CA SER A 200 -7.47 22.01 -4.56
C SER A 200 -8.26 21.22 -3.52
N ASP A 201 -8.07 19.89 -3.52
CA ASP A 201 -8.65 18.95 -2.59
C ASP A 201 -7.71 17.76 -2.39
N ARG A 202 -6.84 17.87 -1.37
CA ARG A 202 -5.88 16.80 -1.02
C ARG A 202 -6.56 15.50 -0.59
N GLN A 203 -7.81 15.58 -0.10
CA GLN A 203 -8.53 14.38 0.35
C GLN A 203 -8.89 13.45 -0.82
N LYS A 204 -8.88 13.94 -2.07
CA LYS A 204 -9.04 13.07 -3.25
C LYS A 204 -7.91 12.06 -3.38
N VAL A 205 -6.65 12.51 -3.36
CA VAL A 205 -5.50 11.58 -3.44
C VAL A 205 -5.44 10.64 -2.22
N VAL A 206 -5.77 11.15 -1.03
CA VAL A 206 -5.88 10.31 0.18
C VAL A 206 -6.97 9.25 0.03
N ALA A 207 -8.14 9.61 -0.51
CA ALA A 207 -9.22 8.64 -0.71
C ALA A 207 -8.81 7.55 -1.72
N LEU A 208 -8.06 7.91 -2.75
CA LEU A 208 -7.50 6.95 -3.71
C LEU A 208 -6.48 6.02 -3.04
N SER A 209 -5.58 6.53 -2.20
CA SER A 209 -4.61 5.70 -1.47
C SER A 209 -5.28 4.75 -0.49
N VAL A 210 -6.24 5.23 0.30
CA VAL A 210 -7.06 4.41 1.19
C VAL A 210 -7.79 3.31 0.41
N LYS A 211 -8.38 3.66 -0.74
CA LYS A 211 -9.15 2.73 -1.58
C LYS A 211 -8.29 1.55 -2.02
N TYR A 212 -7.15 1.78 -2.69
CA TYR A 212 -6.36 0.66 -3.21
C TYR A 212 -5.65 -0.12 -2.08
N ILE A 213 -5.15 0.56 -1.04
CA ILE A 213 -4.50 -0.09 0.11
C ILE A 213 -5.48 -0.99 0.87
N SER A 214 -6.77 -0.63 0.91
CA SER A 214 -7.80 -1.43 1.60
C SER A 214 -7.94 -2.84 1.02
N VAL A 215 -7.65 -3.03 -0.28
CA VAL A 215 -7.70 -4.35 -0.94
C VAL A 215 -6.61 -5.27 -0.36
N PHE A 216 -5.39 -4.76 -0.22
CA PHE A 216 -4.28 -5.51 0.38
C PHE A 216 -4.55 -5.81 1.86
N LYS A 217 -5.06 -4.82 2.61
CA LYS A 217 -5.41 -5.00 4.03
C LYS A 217 -6.52 -6.04 4.22
N ALA A 218 -7.55 -6.03 3.38
CA ALA A 218 -8.63 -7.01 3.42
C ALA A 218 -8.13 -8.43 3.12
N ASN A 219 -7.27 -8.60 2.11
CA ASN A 219 -6.68 -9.90 1.79
C ASN A 219 -5.80 -10.41 2.93
N LYS A 220 -4.95 -9.55 3.51
CA LYS A 220 -4.13 -9.91 4.68
C LYS A 220 -4.99 -10.32 5.87
N ALA A 221 -6.01 -9.52 6.23
CA ALA A 221 -6.88 -9.82 7.35
C ALA A 221 -7.63 -11.14 7.16
N ARG A 222 -8.12 -11.41 5.94
CA ARG A 222 -8.80 -12.68 5.62
C ARG A 222 -7.85 -13.88 5.64
N ALA A 223 -6.60 -13.72 5.18
CA ALA A 223 -5.58 -14.77 5.28
C ALA A 223 -5.25 -15.09 6.75
N ASP A 224 -5.05 -14.06 7.57
CA ASP A 224 -4.74 -14.19 9.00
C ASP A 224 -5.91 -14.88 9.75
N ASP A 225 -7.15 -14.51 9.44
CA ASP A 225 -8.36 -15.12 10.00
C ASP A 225 -8.51 -16.60 9.60
N LEU A 226 -8.39 -16.93 8.31
CA LEU A 226 -8.44 -18.33 7.86
C LEU A 226 -7.33 -19.18 8.47
N PHE A 227 -6.12 -18.62 8.62
CA PHE A 227 -5.01 -19.31 9.26
C PHE A 227 -5.30 -19.59 10.75
N ALA A 228 -5.89 -18.64 11.47
CA ALA A 228 -6.34 -18.85 12.85
C ALA A 228 -7.40 -19.94 12.94
N GLN A 229 -8.45 -19.87 12.09
CA GLN A 229 -9.50 -20.89 12.04
C GLN A 229 -8.96 -22.28 11.70
N TYR A 230 -8.05 -22.37 10.72
CA TYR A 230 -7.37 -23.60 10.31
C TYR A 230 -6.65 -24.24 11.50
N ASN A 231 -5.85 -23.48 12.25
CA ASN A 231 -5.09 -23.99 13.40
C ASN A 231 -6.00 -24.43 14.55
N THR A 232 -7.02 -23.63 14.88
CA THR A 232 -7.98 -23.96 15.94
C THR A 232 -8.76 -25.22 15.59
N LEU A 233 -9.27 -25.33 14.36
CA LEU A 233 -10.05 -26.49 13.93
C LEU A 233 -9.18 -27.75 13.83
N GLY A 234 -7.95 -27.64 13.33
CA GLY A 234 -6.99 -28.75 13.32
C GLY A 234 -6.69 -29.30 14.71
N THR A 235 -6.53 -28.41 15.69
CA THR A 235 -6.34 -28.79 17.11
C THR A 235 -7.58 -29.50 17.66
N SER A 236 -8.78 -28.98 17.36
CA SER A 236 -10.05 -29.58 17.78
C SER A 236 -10.26 -30.98 17.18
N ILE A 237 -10.01 -31.15 15.87
CA ILE A 237 -10.09 -32.44 15.17
C ILE A 237 -9.15 -33.44 15.81
N SER A 238 -7.89 -33.07 16.09
CA SER A 238 -6.91 -33.95 16.73
C SER A 238 -7.38 -34.43 18.12
N ALA A 239 -7.87 -33.51 18.95
CA ALA A 239 -8.40 -33.83 20.27
C ALA A 239 -9.64 -34.73 20.20
N LYS A 240 -10.63 -34.40 19.36
CA LYS A 240 -11.85 -35.20 19.15
C LYS A 240 -11.54 -36.59 18.60
N THR A 241 -10.60 -36.71 17.67
CA THR A 241 -10.17 -37.99 17.10
C THR A 241 -9.54 -38.88 18.17
N SER A 242 -8.68 -38.30 19.02
CA SER A 242 -8.04 -39.03 20.12
C SER A 242 -9.06 -39.52 21.13
N GLN A 243 -10.01 -38.67 21.51
CA GLN A 243 -11.10 -39.04 22.42
C GLN A 243 -11.99 -40.12 21.83
N TYR A 244 -12.43 -39.95 20.57
CA TYR A 244 -13.25 -40.93 19.86
C TYR A 244 -12.58 -42.31 19.82
N ASN A 245 -11.28 -42.37 19.48
CA ASN A 245 -10.54 -43.63 19.43
C ASN A 245 -10.45 -44.28 20.82
N SER A 246 -10.24 -43.50 21.89
CA SER A 246 -10.27 -44.01 23.26
C SER A 246 -11.64 -44.56 23.63
N ASP A 247 -12.71 -43.82 23.31
CA ASP A 247 -14.08 -44.21 23.65
C ASP A 247 -14.52 -45.47 22.89
N VAL A 248 -14.10 -45.62 21.63
CA VAL A 248 -14.30 -46.84 20.84
C VAL A 248 -13.59 -48.03 21.49
N GLN A 249 -12.34 -47.87 21.92
CA GLN A 249 -11.61 -48.95 22.61
C GLN A 249 -12.31 -49.36 23.91
N THR A 250 -12.73 -48.39 24.72
CA THR A 250 -13.48 -48.65 25.96
C THR A 250 -14.81 -49.36 25.66
N LEU A 251 -15.59 -48.88 24.69
CA LEU A 251 -16.87 -49.49 24.33
C LEU A 251 -16.70 -50.93 23.82
N ASN A 252 -15.66 -51.21 23.03
CA ASN A 252 -15.36 -52.57 22.57
C ASN A 252 -15.04 -53.51 23.73
N GLY A 253 -14.28 -53.06 24.73
CA GLY A 253 -14.01 -53.81 25.96
C GLY A 253 -15.29 -54.11 26.75
N ASP A 254 -16.16 -53.11 26.90
CA ASP A 254 -17.43 -53.25 27.61
C ASP A 254 -18.40 -54.19 26.89
N ILE A 255 -18.47 -54.13 25.56
CA ILE A 255 -19.25 -55.06 24.73
C ILE A 255 -18.72 -56.49 24.87
N ALA A 256 -17.40 -56.68 24.85
CA ALA A 256 -16.80 -58.01 25.04
C ALA A 256 -17.14 -58.59 26.43
N SER A 257 -17.04 -57.78 27.48
CA SER A 257 -17.43 -58.16 28.85
C SER A 257 -18.92 -58.50 28.97
N PHE A 258 -19.79 -57.67 28.37
CA PHE A 258 -21.23 -57.93 28.30
C PHE A 258 -21.54 -59.25 27.59
N ASN A 259 -20.92 -59.51 26.43
CA ASN A 259 -21.11 -60.72 25.66
C ASN A 259 -20.63 -61.98 26.40
N ALA A 260 -19.50 -61.91 27.10
CA ALA A 260 -18.98 -63.01 27.90
C ALA A 260 -19.94 -63.38 29.05
N ARG A 261 -20.47 -62.38 29.78
CA ARG A 261 -21.48 -62.62 30.82
C ARG A 261 -22.78 -63.18 30.25
N ALA A 262 -23.18 -62.73 29.07
CA ALA A 262 -24.39 -63.21 28.40
C ALA A 262 -24.27 -64.69 28.04
N ALA A 263 -23.12 -65.09 27.47
CA ALA A 263 -22.84 -66.48 27.13
C ALA A 263 -22.77 -67.41 28.36
N ASN A 264 -22.27 -66.90 29.49
CA ASN A 264 -22.14 -67.64 30.73
C ASN A 264 -23.40 -67.63 31.61
N GLY A 265 -24.50 -67.02 31.16
CA GLY A 265 -25.74 -66.91 31.95
C GLY A 265 -25.59 -66.07 33.22
N SER A 266 -24.61 -65.16 33.28
CA SER A 266 -24.22 -64.43 34.50
C SER A 266 -25.04 -63.16 34.76
N PHE A 267 -26.30 -63.12 34.28
CA PHE A 267 -27.22 -62.00 34.52
C PHE A 267 -28.32 -62.42 35.48
N ASP A 268 -28.58 -61.60 36.50
CA ASP A 268 -29.55 -61.91 37.55
C ASP A 268 -31.00 -61.83 37.05
N SER A 269 -31.23 -61.06 35.97
CA SER A 269 -32.56 -60.92 35.36
C SER A 269 -32.50 -60.42 33.92
N THR A 270 -33.56 -60.68 33.17
CA THR A 270 -33.79 -60.09 31.84
C THR A 270 -33.82 -58.56 31.89
N ALA A 271 -34.34 -57.99 32.99
CA ALA A 271 -34.37 -56.55 33.17
C ALA A 271 -32.95 -55.95 33.26
N GLN A 272 -32.03 -56.60 33.97
CA GLN A 272 -30.62 -56.19 34.03
C GLN A 272 -29.96 -56.28 32.65
N PHE A 273 -30.10 -57.42 31.98
CA PHE A 273 -29.55 -57.64 30.63
C PHE A 273 -29.99 -56.53 29.66
N ASN A 274 -31.29 -56.23 29.61
CA ASN A 274 -31.82 -55.21 28.72
C ASN A 274 -31.33 -53.79 29.06
N ARG A 275 -31.24 -53.44 30.36
CA ARG A 275 -30.71 -52.13 30.77
C ARG A 275 -29.26 -51.93 30.33
N GLU A 276 -28.40 -52.91 30.60
CA GLU A 276 -26.98 -52.82 30.24
C GLU A 276 -26.77 -52.84 28.72
N ARG A 277 -27.52 -53.69 28.00
CA ARG A 277 -27.52 -53.69 26.52
C ARG A 277 -27.90 -52.33 25.95
N ASN A 278 -28.96 -51.71 26.48
CA ASN A 278 -29.42 -50.41 26.01
C ASN A 278 -28.39 -49.30 26.30
N ALA A 279 -27.66 -49.37 27.42
CA ALA A 279 -26.58 -48.44 27.71
C ALA A 279 -25.44 -48.53 26.68
N LEU A 280 -25.07 -49.74 26.25
CA LEU A 280 -24.06 -49.95 25.20
C LEU A 280 -24.55 -49.45 23.82
N ILE A 281 -25.82 -49.69 23.49
CA ILE A 281 -26.43 -49.17 22.25
C ILE A 281 -26.42 -47.64 22.23
N ASN A 282 -26.80 -47.00 23.34
CA ASN A 282 -26.79 -45.54 23.45
C ASN A 282 -25.37 -44.98 23.26
N ARG A 283 -24.36 -45.60 23.88
CA ARG A 283 -22.95 -45.20 23.69
C ARG A 283 -22.48 -45.37 22.24
N SER A 284 -22.87 -46.47 21.59
CA SER A 284 -22.59 -46.68 20.16
C SER A 284 -23.22 -45.58 19.30
N SER A 285 -24.49 -45.24 19.54
CA SER A 285 -25.18 -44.15 18.84
C SER A 285 -24.50 -42.79 19.07
N THR A 286 -24.02 -42.52 20.29
CA THR A 286 -23.25 -41.29 20.59
C THR A 286 -21.95 -41.26 19.79
N LEU A 287 -21.22 -42.38 19.71
CA LEU A 287 -19.97 -42.45 18.94
C LEU A 287 -20.20 -42.26 17.44
N GLU A 288 -21.29 -42.79 16.88
CA GLU A 288 -21.65 -42.52 15.49
C GLU A 288 -21.94 -41.04 15.24
N ALA A 289 -22.61 -40.35 16.17
CA ALA A 289 -22.82 -38.90 16.09
C ALA A 289 -21.50 -38.12 16.17
N VAL A 290 -20.58 -38.52 17.06
CA VAL A 290 -19.24 -37.93 17.13
C VAL A 290 -18.46 -38.15 15.83
N ARG A 291 -18.53 -39.35 15.25
CA ARG A 291 -17.89 -39.68 13.96
C ARG A 291 -18.42 -38.81 12.83
N ALA A 292 -19.73 -38.60 12.76
CA ALA A 292 -20.35 -37.71 11.78
C ALA A 292 -19.89 -36.26 11.97
N SER A 293 -19.92 -35.74 13.20
CA SER A 293 -19.42 -34.39 13.50
C SER A 293 -17.93 -34.23 13.16
N LEU A 294 -17.10 -35.25 13.37
CA LEU A 294 -15.69 -35.22 13.02
C LEU A 294 -15.49 -35.18 11.49
N ALA A 295 -16.33 -35.89 10.73
CA ALA A 295 -16.30 -35.83 9.27
C ALA A 295 -16.66 -34.42 8.76
N ASP A 296 -17.65 -33.77 9.36
CA ASP A 296 -18.03 -32.39 9.04
C ASP A 296 -16.90 -31.39 9.38
N ASP A 297 -16.26 -31.55 10.54
CA ASP A 297 -15.12 -30.73 10.93
C ASP A 297 -13.95 -30.89 9.94
N ILE A 298 -13.64 -32.12 9.52
CA ILE A 298 -12.59 -32.39 8.52
C ILE A 298 -12.95 -31.77 7.16
N ALA A 299 -14.21 -31.82 6.75
CA ALA A 299 -14.67 -31.18 5.51
C ALA A 299 -14.48 -29.65 5.59
N ARG A 300 -14.87 -29.02 6.71
CA ARG A 300 -14.67 -27.60 6.95
C ARG A 300 -13.19 -27.22 6.99
N TYR A 301 -12.35 -28.03 7.61
CA TYR A 301 -10.91 -27.81 7.66
C TYR A 301 -10.30 -27.78 6.25
N LYS A 302 -10.69 -28.72 5.39
CA LYS A 302 -10.26 -28.75 3.98
C LYS A 302 -10.73 -27.51 3.20
N GLN A 303 -11.95 -27.05 3.45
CA GLN A 303 -12.46 -25.83 2.83
C GLN A 303 -11.65 -24.60 3.24
N ILE A 304 -11.42 -24.40 4.55
CA ILE A 304 -10.62 -23.29 5.07
C ILE A 304 -9.20 -23.30 4.47
N TYR A 305 -8.59 -24.48 4.37
CA TYR A 305 -7.28 -24.62 3.74
C TYR A 305 -7.29 -24.24 2.26
N SER A 306 -8.33 -24.64 1.53
CA SER A 306 -8.52 -24.25 0.13
C SER A 306 -8.67 -22.73 -0.01
N ASP A 307 -9.53 -22.12 0.81
CA ASP A 307 -9.77 -20.67 0.80
C ASP A 307 -8.50 -19.89 1.14
N TYR A 308 -7.70 -20.38 2.10
CA TYR A 308 -6.42 -19.77 2.48
C TYR A 308 -5.43 -19.77 1.30
N ASN A 309 -5.30 -20.89 0.60
CA ASN A 309 -4.43 -21.01 -0.57
C ASN A 309 -4.91 -20.13 -1.74
N GLN A 310 -6.24 -19.99 -1.90
CA GLN A 310 -6.81 -19.10 -2.91
C GLN A 310 -6.42 -17.64 -2.61
N ILE A 311 -6.56 -17.18 -1.36
CA ILE A 311 -6.15 -15.81 -0.98
C ILE A 311 -4.65 -15.59 -1.17
N ALA A 312 -3.83 -16.58 -0.85
CA ALA A 312 -2.39 -16.49 -1.10
C ALA A 312 -2.08 -16.29 -2.59
N THR A 313 -2.82 -16.99 -3.47
CA THR A 313 -2.70 -16.86 -4.93
C THR A 313 -3.20 -15.49 -5.42
N GLU A 314 -4.36 -15.05 -4.95
CA GLU A 314 -4.93 -13.73 -5.26
C GLU A 314 -4.03 -12.59 -4.79
N SER A 315 -3.47 -12.70 -3.58
CA SER A 315 -2.53 -11.73 -3.02
C SER A 315 -1.26 -11.68 -3.86
N LYS A 316 -0.68 -12.83 -4.24
CA LYS A 316 0.48 -12.88 -5.12
C LYS A 316 0.21 -12.21 -6.47
N LYS A 317 -0.96 -12.45 -7.06
CA LYS A 317 -1.38 -11.78 -8.30
C LYS A 317 -1.48 -10.27 -8.08
N LEU A 318 -2.13 -9.82 -7.01
CA LEU A 318 -2.30 -8.41 -6.70
C LEU A 318 -0.95 -7.70 -6.49
N TYR A 319 -0.02 -8.31 -5.74
CA TYR A 319 1.34 -7.78 -5.59
C TYR A 319 2.10 -7.74 -6.92
N SER A 320 1.94 -8.74 -7.78
CA SER A 320 2.58 -8.74 -9.10
C SER A 320 2.11 -7.60 -10.02
N LEU A 321 0.90 -7.07 -9.80
CA LEU A 321 0.42 -5.89 -10.53
C LEU A 321 1.19 -4.62 -10.16
N LEU A 322 1.66 -4.56 -8.92
CA LEU A 322 2.49 -3.46 -8.42
C LEU A 322 3.99 -3.73 -8.62
N ASP A 323 4.34 -4.93 -9.11
CA ASP A 323 5.72 -5.30 -9.33
C ASP A 323 6.21 -4.80 -10.68
N SER A 324 6.82 -3.62 -10.67
CA SER A 324 7.45 -3.04 -11.86
C SER A 324 8.61 -3.87 -12.40
N THR A 325 9.12 -4.88 -11.70
CA THR A 325 10.16 -5.81 -12.21
C THR A 325 9.58 -6.95 -13.03
N LEU A 326 8.28 -7.24 -12.89
CA LEU A 326 7.58 -8.27 -13.64
C LEU A 326 6.91 -7.65 -14.86
N ALA A 327 7.07 -8.29 -16.02
CA ALA A 327 6.35 -7.87 -17.22
C ALA A 327 4.83 -7.99 -16.99
N PRO A 328 4.00 -7.09 -17.54
CA PRO A 328 2.55 -7.16 -17.36
C PRO A 328 2.04 -8.48 -17.91
N SER A 329 1.04 -9.07 -17.25
CA SER A 329 0.37 -10.26 -17.80
C SER A 329 -0.27 -9.89 -19.14
N PRO A 330 -0.05 -10.68 -20.22
CA PRO A 330 -0.70 -10.44 -21.49
C PRO A 330 -2.22 -10.41 -21.33
N SER A 331 -2.89 -9.36 -21.81
CA SER A 331 -4.35 -9.34 -21.97
C SER A 331 -4.72 -9.94 -23.33
N LEU A 332 -5.77 -10.76 -23.36
CA LEU A 332 -6.36 -11.29 -24.60
C LEU A 332 -7.11 -10.22 -25.38
#